data_AF-A0A960JQS4-F1
#
_entry.id   AF-A0A960JQS4-F1
#
_cell.length_a   1.000
_cell.length_b   1.000
_cell.length_c   1.000
_cell.angle_alpha   90.00
_cell.angle_beta   90.00
_cell.angle_gamma   90.00
#
_symmetry.space_group_name_H-M   'P 1'
#
loop_
_entity.id
_entity.type
_entity.pdbx_description
1 polymer ?
#
loop_
_entity_poly.entity_id
_entity_poly.type
_entity_poly.pdbx_seq_one_letter_code
_entity_poly.pdbx_strand_id
1 'polypeptide(L)'
;MTRGAHRRAEHHAEAGPGSEPEGRCGRPLAGAVAGEAVAALVAGGLLATLPDHMPGGAKRWERTNHRGETVTLLEGPAAVGATVAGLLAGRVVGGSRNPSPAPAMVAAIGSGLAGGVDDLVGAADTKGLRGHLLALTRGEVTTGAVKIGAIGASGLAAALLAGRNAQGSSRPSRIQAAVDGALIAGSANLMNLFDLRPGRALKVSALTAGAMSLTTRRYDTEPAVVVGASLGLMRDD
;
A
#
# COMPACT_ATOMS: atom_id res chain seq x y z
N MET A 1 -0.37 70.97 41.93
CA MET A 1 1.02 71.10 41.43
C MET A 1 1.86 70.02 42.09
N THR A 2 2.13 68.91 41.41
CA THR A 2 3.15 67.91 41.80
C THR A 2 3.33 66.86 40.70
N ARG A 3 4.55 66.86 40.15
CA ARG A 3 5.35 65.72 39.67
C ARG A 3 4.86 64.92 38.47
N GLY A 4 5.52 65.17 37.34
CA GLY A 4 5.63 64.24 36.23
C GLY A 4 6.35 62.96 36.62
N ALA A 5 5.85 61.83 36.11
CA ALA A 5 6.50 60.54 36.17
C ALA A 5 7.06 60.23 34.78
N HIS A 6 8.37 60.36 34.64
CA HIS A 6 9.14 59.82 33.54
C HIS A 6 8.92 58.31 33.44
N ARG A 7 8.41 57.86 32.29
CA ARG A 7 8.52 56.46 31.84
C ARG A 7 10.00 56.11 31.76
N ARG A 8 10.47 55.18 32.60
CA ARG A 8 11.67 54.39 32.29
C ARG A 8 11.21 53.21 31.45
N ALA A 9 11.73 53.15 30.24
CA ALA A 9 11.57 52.05 29.32
C ALA A 9 12.28 50.81 29.89
N GLU A 10 11.50 49.80 30.23
CA GLU A 10 11.99 48.42 30.27
C GLU A 10 12.03 47.96 28.80
N HIS A 11 13.17 48.13 28.17
CA HIS A 11 13.46 47.44 26.90
C HIS A 11 13.61 45.95 27.24
N HIS A 12 12.49 45.24 27.16
CA HIS A 12 12.48 43.79 27.00
C HIS A 12 13.42 43.44 25.85
N ALA A 13 14.41 42.60 26.14
CA ALA A 13 15.21 41.94 25.12
C ALA A 13 14.26 41.20 24.18
N GLU A 14 14.12 41.72 22.96
CA GLU A 14 13.52 40.97 21.86
C GLU A 14 14.40 39.75 21.61
N ALA A 15 13.92 38.59 22.08
CA ALA A 15 14.34 37.32 21.55
C ALA A 15 14.01 37.35 20.05
N GLY A 16 15.03 37.57 19.23
CA GLY A 16 14.90 37.54 17.78
C GLY A 16 14.22 36.25 17.33
N PRO A 17 13.48 36.27 16.21
CA PRO A 17 12.82 35.08 15.69
C PRO A 17 13.90 34.03 15.45
N GLY A 18 13.87 32.99 16.30
CA GLY A 18 14.73 31.83 16.15
C GLY A 18 14.62 31.37 14.71
N SER A 19 15.76 31.34 14.03
CA SER A 19 15.94 30.73 12.73
C SER A 19 15.42 29.29 12.80
N GLU A 20 14.16 29.17 12.43
CA GLU A 20 13.46 27.96 12.05
C GLU A 20 14.40 27.13 11.15
N PRO A 21 14.98 25.99 11.60
CA PRO A 21 15.99 25.27 10.82
C PRO A 21 15.44 24.83 9.46
N GLU A 22 16.20 25.16 8.42
CA GLU A 22 15.93 24.94 6.99
C GLU A 22 15.83 23.44 6.59
N GLY A 23 16.09 22.51 7.52
CA GLY A 23 15.97 21.06 7.29
C GLY A 23 14.54 20.47 7.31
N ARG A 24 13.49 21.29 7.40
CA ARG A 24 12.12 20.83 7.69
C ARG A 24 11.23 20.51 6.48
N CYS A 25 11.63 20.92 5.28
CA CYS A 25 10.89 20.62 4.04
C CYS A 25 11.25 19.24 3.45
N GLY A 26 12.45 18.71 3.74
CA GLY A 26 12.98 17.49 3.10
C GLY A 26 12.56 16.16 3.72
N ARG A 27 12.02 16.13 4.95
CA ARG A 27 11.75 14.87 5.67
C ARG A 27 10.69 13.97 4.99
N PRO A 28 9.54 14.48 4.52
CA PRO A 28 8.55 13.64 3.83
C PRO A 28 9.09 13.04 2.52
N LEU A 29 9.84 13.85 1.74
CA LEU A 29 10.52 13.39 0.53
C LEU A 29 11.55 12.31 0.83
N ALA A 30 12.39 12.53 1.86
CA ALA A 30 13.35 11.52 2.31
C ALA A 30 12.64 10.22 2.75
N GLY A 31 11.46 10.32 3.39
CA GLY A 31 10.62 9.18 3.72
C GLY A 31 10.16 8.42 2.48
N ALA A 32 9.65 9.11 1.47
CA ALA A 32 9.20 8.46 0.25
C ALA A 32 10.35 7.79 -0.53
N VAL A 33 11.49 8.46 -0.68
CA VAL A 33 12.70 7.91 -1.32
C VAL A 33 13.23 6.69 -0.56
N ALA A 34 13.29 6.76 0.78
CA ALA A 34 13.71 5.62 1.60
C ALA A 34 12.73 4.44 1.48
N GLY A 35 11.43 4.72 1.47
CA GLY A 35 10.40 3.69 1.31
C GLY A 35 10.49 2.98 -0.03
N GLU A 36 10.65 3.73 -1.12
CA GLU A 36 10.84 3.19 -2.47
C GLU A 36 12.08 2.29 -2.56
N ALA A 37 13.24 2.78 -2.10
CA ALA A 37 14.48 2.02 -2.14
C ALA A 37 14.40 0.72 -1.31
N VAL A 38 13.83 0.79 -0.11
CA VAL A 38 13.64 -0.40 0.74
C VAL A 38 12.68 -1.38 0.08
N ALA A 39 11.58 -0.91 -0.50
CA ALA A 39 10.63 -1.77 -1.20
C ALA A 39 11.31 -2.51 -2.37
N ALA A 40 12.10 -1.81 -3.19
CA ALA A 40 12.82 -2.42 -4.31
C ALA A 40 13.82 -3.49 -3.86
N LEU A 41 14.64 -3.18 -2.84
CA LEU A 41 15.63 -4.12 -2.31
C LEU A 41 14.98 -5.34 -1.67
N VAL A 42 13.91 -5.13 -0.89
CA VAL A 42 13.19 -6.23 -0.22
C VAL A 42 12.47 -7.09 -1.24
N ALA A 43 11.88 -6.51 -2.29
CA ALA A 43 11.26 -7.26 -3.37
C ALA A 43 12.24 -8.23 -4.05
N GLY A 44 13.39 -7.71 -4.49
CA GLY A 44 14.43 -8.53 -5.13
C GLY A 44 15.01 -9.58 -4.17
N GLY A 45 15.27 -9.20 -2.92
CA GLY A 45 15.76 -10.10 -1.88
C GLY A 45 14.77 -11.23 -1.57
N LEU A 46 13.48 -10.93 -1.42
CA LEU A 46 12.44 -11.91 -1.15
C LEU A 46 12.29 -12.91 -2.30
N LEU A 47 12.34 -12.48 -3.56
CA LEU A 47 12.32 -13.42 -4.69
C LEU A 47 13.53 -14.37 -4.71
N ALA A 48 14.68 -13.93 -4.18
CA ALA A 48 15.88 -14.77 -4.09
C ALA A 48 15.82 -15.75 -2.91
N THR A 49 15.19 -15.39 -1.78
CA THR A 49 15.23 -16.18 -0.54
C THR A 49 13.96 -16.96 -0.24
N LEU A 50 12.79 -16.50 -0.69
CA LEU A 50 11.51 -17.15 -0.40
C LEU A 50 11.41 -18.60 -0.89
N PRO A 51 11.94 -19.00 -2.07
CA PRO A 51 11.85 -20.39 -2.53
C PRO A 51 12.30 -21.42 -1.48
N ASP A 52 13.34 -21.09 -0.71
CA ASP A 52 13.95 -21.98 0.28
C ASP A 52 13.23 -21.97 1.64
N HIS A 53 12.41 -20.95 1.92
CA HIS A 53 11.85 -20.70 3.25
C HIS A 53 10.32 -20.82 3.31
N MET A 54 9.69 -21.12 2.17
CA MET A 54 8.24 -21.07 2.11
C MET A 54 7.55 -22.27 2.78
N PRO A 55 6.49 -22.03 3.57
CA PRO A 55 5.75 -23.11 4.22
C PRO A 55 5.23 -24.14 3.22
N GLY A 56 5.46 -25.41 3.51
CA GLY A 56 5.08 -26.52 2.62
C GLY A 56 6.02 -26.78 1.45
N GLY A 57 7.16 -26.08 1.38
CA GLY A 57 8.21 -26.27 0.38
C GLY A 57 7.94 -25.59 -0.97
N ALA A 58 8.99 -25.37 -1.76
CA ALA A 58 8.93 -24.65 -3.04
C ALA A 58 7.84 -25.15 -4.01
N LYS A 59 7.68 -26.47 -4.12
CA LYS A 59 6.67 -27.12 -5.01
C LYS A 59 5.23 -26.69 -4.73
N ARG A 60 4.90 -26.33 -3.48
CA ARG A 60 3.55 -25.86 -3.12
C ARG A 60 3.24 -24.49 -3.71
N TRP A 61 4.29 -23.74 -4.05
CA TRP A 61 4.22 -22.38 -4.59
C TRP A 61 4.57 -22.36 -6.08
N GLU A 62 4.46 -23.50 -6.74
CA GLU A 62 4.66 -23.66 -8.17
C GLU A 62 3.34 -24.05 -8.84
N ARG A 63 3.14 -23.55 -10.06
CA ARG A 63 2.00 -23.89 -10.89
C ARG A 63 2.44 -24.11 -12.33
N THR A 64 1.84 -25.07 -13.01
CA THR A 64 2.02 -25.21 -14.45
C THR A 64 1.12 -24.22 -15.19
N ASN A 65 1.71 -23.39 -16.04
CA ASN A 65 0.97 -22.43 -16.85
C ASN A 65 0.31 -23.11 -18.07
N HIS A 66 -0.45 -22.35 -18.87
CA HIS A 66 -1.11 -22.85 -20.09
C HIS A 66 -0.15 -23.30 -21.20
N ARG A 67 1.14 -22.94 -21.10
CA ARG A 67 2.23 -23.39 -21.99
C ARG A 67 2.96 -24.63 -21.47
N GLY A 68 2.56 -25.18 -20.32
CA GLY A 68 3.25 -26.32 -19.70
C GLY A 68 4.50 -25.95 -18.91
N GLU A 69 4.82 -24.66 -18.77
CA GLU A 69 5.99 -24.20 -18.02
C GLU A 69 5.65 -24.09 -16.53
N THR A 70 6.61 -24.41 -15.67
CA THR A 70 6.46 -24.23 -14.23
C THR A 70 6.73 -22.76 -13.89
N VAL A 71 5.74 -22.11 -13.29
CA VAL A 71 5.82 -20.72 -12.83
C VAL A 71 5.68 -20.65 -11.32
N THR A 72 6.30 -19.66 -10.71
CA THR A 72 6.26 -19.43 -9.27
C THR A 72 5.07 -18.55 -8.88
N LEU A 73 4.51 -18.79 -7.69
CA LEU A 73 3.45 -18.00 -7.05
C LEU A 73 4.01 -17.04 -5.98
N LEU A 74 5.33 -16.85 -5.94
CA LEU A 74 6.01 -16.09 -4.88
C LEU A 74 6.04 -14.58 -5.10
N GLU A 75 5.71 -14.11 -6.30
CA GLU A 75 5.67 -12.68 -6.62
C GLU A 75 4.67 -11.92 -5.73
N GLY A 76 3.49 -12.49 -5.48
CA GLY A 76 2.48 -11.90 -4.61
C GLY A 76 2.97 -11.71 -3.16
N PRO A 77 3.41 -12.78 -2.46
CA PRO A 77 4.02 -12.67 -1.14
C PRO A 77 5.21 -11.70 -1.08
N ALA A 78 6.09 -11.71 -2.10
CA ALA A 78 7.22 -10.80 -2.18
C ALA A 78 6.76 -9.33 -2.30
N ALA A 79 5.75 -9.05 -3.12
CA ALA A 79 5.16 -7.71 -3.27
C ALA A 79 4.58 -7.19 -1.96
N VAL A 80 3.84 -8.03 -1.22
CA VAL A 80 3.26 -7.67 0.08
C VAL A 80 4.36 -7.37 1.09
N GLY A 81 5.37 -8.24 1.19
CA GLY A 81 6.50 -8.06 2.11
C GLY A 81 7.29 -6.78 1.80
N ALA A 82 7.61 -6.54 0.53
CA ALA A 82 8.27 -5.34 0.05
C ALA A 82 7.47 -4.07 0.34
N THR A 83 6.17 -4.09 0.08
CA THR A 83 5.27 -2.95 0.34
C THR A 83 5.24 -2.62 1.82
N VAL A 84 5.09 -3.62 2.69
CA VAL A 84 5.08 -3.41 4.15
C VAL A 84 6.42 -2.84 4.62
N ALA A 85 7.54 -3.41 4.18
CA ALA A 85 8.87 -2.93 4.56
C ALA A 85 9.11 -1.49 4.11
N GLY A 86 8.76 -1.16 2.85
CA GLY A 86 8.89 0.19 2.31
C GLY A 86 8.03 1.21 3.05
N LEU A 87 6.76 0.89 3.35
CA LEU A 87 5.87 1.77 4.10
C LEU A 87 6.41 2.06 5.52
N LEU A 88 6.95 1.03 6.20
CA LEU A 88 7.56 1.19 7.51
C LEU A 88 8.83 2.04 7.45
N ALA A 89 9.73 1.77 6.49
CA ALA A 89 10.93 2.57 6.29
C ALA A 89 10.61 4.03 6.01
N GLY A 90 9.65 4.30 5.12
CA GLY A 90 9.23 5.65 4.81
C GLY A 90 8.57 6.37 5.98
N ARG A 91 7.90 5.65 6.88
CA ARG A 91 7.39 6.20 8.15
C ARG A 91 8.50 6.51 9.15
N VAL A 92 9.52 5.66 9.25
CA VAL A 92 10.67 5.86 10.15
C VAL A 92 11.49 7.08 9.69
N VAL A 93 11.81 7.19 8.40
CA VAL A 93 12.61 8.28 7.84
C VAL A 93 11.80 9.58 7.73
N GLY A 94 10.55 9.49 7.27
CA GLY A 94 9.67 10.65 7.08
C GLY A 94 9.22 11.32 8.39
N GLY A 95 9.27 10.59 9.50
CA GLY A 95 8.88 11.07 10.83
C GLY A 95 7.37 11.27 10.99
N SER A 96 6.95 11.85 12.12
CA SER A 96 5.54 11.91 12.54
C SER A 96 4.63 12.81 11.71
N ARG A 97 5.17 13.57 10.76
CA ARG A 97 4.38 14.35 9.78
C ARG A 97 3.91 13.50 8.61
N ASN A 98 4.54 12.35 8.37
CA ASN A 98 4.10 11.43 7.33
C ASN A 98 2.79 10.76 7.77
N PRO A 99 1.80 10.60 6.87
CA PRO A 99 0.58 9.88 7.18
C PRO A 99 0.85 8.49 7.76
N SER A 100 -0.08 7.99 8.57
CA SER A 100 0.02 6.63 9.07
C SER A 100 -0.01 5.63 7.91
N PRO A 101 0.95 4.69 7.81
CA PRO A 101 0.95 3.66 6.76
C PRO A 101 -0.11 2.57 7.00
N ALA A 102 -0.79 2.58 8.14
CA ALA A 102 -1.71 1.52 8.55
C ALA A 102 -2.83 1.21 7.52
N PRO A 103 -3.49 2.21 6.89
CA PRO A 103 -4.50 1.93 5.86
C PRO A 103 -3.94 1.12 4.69
N ALA A 104 -2.82 1.57 4.12
CA ALA A 104 -2.16 0.89 3.00
C ALA A 104 -1.69 -0.51 3.39
N MET A 105 -1.14 -0.69 4.60
CA MET A 105 -0.73 -2.00 5.11
C MET A 105 -1.93 -2.95 5.26
N VAL A 106 -3.05 -2.49 5.80
CA VAL A 106 -4.27 -3.31 5.93
C VAL A 106 -4.80 -3.73 4.57
N ALA A 107 -4.84 -2.82 3.59
CA ALA A 107 -5.24 -3.14 2.24
C ALA A 107 -4.30 -4.17 1.57
N ALA A 108 -2.98 -3.97 1.67
CA ALA A 108 -1.97 -4.82 1.06
C ALA A 108 -1.93 -6.22 1.69
N ILE A 109 -1.88 -6.30 3.03
CA ILE A 109 -1.84 -7.58 3.75
C ILE A 109 -3.15 -8.34 3.56
N GLY A 110 -4.29 -7.68 3.75
CA GLY A 110 -5.60 -8.33 3.65
C GLY A 110 -5.88 -8.87 2.24
N SER A 111 -5.62 -8.06 1.21
CA SER A 111 -5.78 -8.50 -0.18
C SER A 111 -4.75 -9.56 -0.58
N GLY A 112 -3.50 -9.41 -0.13
CA GLY A 112 -2.43 -10.37 -0.39
C GLY A 112 -2.66 -11.74 0.24
N LEU A 113 -3.16 -11.78 1.48
CA LEU A 113 -3.57 -13.03 2.14
C LEU A 113 -4.74 -13.69 1.42
N ALA A 114 -5.76 -12.91 1.03
CA ALA A 114 -6.89 -13.43 0.25
C ALA A 114 -6.43 -13.99 -1.10
N GLY A 115 -5.48 -13.33 -1.77
CA GLY A 115 -4.83 -13.81 -2.98
C GLY A 115 -4.07 -15.11 -2.75
N GLY A 116 -3.16 -15.14 -1.77
CA GLY A 116 -2.34 -16.33 -1.48
C GLY A 116 -3.15 -17.55 -1.04
N VAL A 117 -4.25 -17.36 -0.28
CA VAL A 117 -5.16 -18.47 0.06
C VAL A 117 -5.83 -19.02 -1.20
N ASP A 118 -6.28 -18.15 -2.11
CA ASP A 118 -6.89 -18.57 -3.38
C ASP A 118 -5.88 -19.27 -4.30
N ASP A 119 -4.64 -18.81 -4.34
CA ASP A 119 -3.58 -19.44 -5.14
C ASP A 119 -3.24 -20.85 -4.64
N LEU A 120 -3.32 -21.09 -3.33
CA LEU A 120 -2.99 -22.37 -2.71
C LEU A 120 -4.16 -23.35 -2.61
N VAL A 121 -5.40 -22.86 -2.51
CA VAL A 121 -6.59 -23.66 -2.15
C VAL A 121 -7.70 -23.57 -3.21
N GLY A 122 -7.63 -22.63 -4.15
CA GLY A 122 -8.69 -22.34 -5.11
C GLY A 122 -9.02 -23.52 -6.04
N ALA A 123 -10.26 -24.00 -5.96
CA ALA A 123 -10.82 -24.98 -6.90
C ALA A 123 -11.29 -24.30 -8.19
N ALA A 124 -11.13 -24.98 -9.34
CA ALA A 124 -11.36 -24.42 -10.68
C ALA A 124 -12.85 -24.28 -11.11
N ASP A 125 -13.80 -24.52 -10.20
CA ASP A 125 -15.18 -24.88 -10.57
C ASP A 125 -16.14 -23.70 -10.81
N THR A 126 -15.73 -22.44 -10.59
CA THR A 126 -16.57 -21.29 -10.97
C THR A 126 -15.71 -20.13 -11.42
N LYS A 127 -15.95 -19.61 -12.63
CA LYS A 127 -15.13 -18.54 -13.21
C LYS A 127 -15.84 -17.19 -13.10
N GLY A 128 -15.13 -16.23 -12.51
CA GLY A 128 -15.44 -14.81 -12.58
C GLY A 128 -16.41 -14.30 -11.52
N LEU A 129 -16.40 -12.99 -11.31
CA LEU A 129 -17.17 -12.26 -10.29
C LEU A 129 -18.68 -12.59 -10.35
N ARG A 130 -19.25 -12.59 -11.56
CA ARG A 130 -20.68 -12.89 -11.77
C ARG A 130 -21.03 -14.32 -11.31
N GLY A 131 -20.16 -15.29 -11.55
CA GLY A 131 -20.40 -16.68 -11.18
C GLY A 131 -20.44 -16.86 -9.66
N HIS A 132 -19.47 -16.28 -8.95
CA HIS A 132 -19.41 -16.35 -7.49
C HIS A 132 -20.54 -15.55 -6.81
N LEU A 133 -20.90 -14.37 -7.34
CA LEU A 133 -22.02 -13.60 -6.82
C LEU A 133 -23.36 -14.29 -7.05
N LEU A 134 -23.55 -14.91 -8.23
CA LEU A 134 -24.76 -15.66 -8.52
C LEU A 134 -24.85 -16.94 -7.65
N ALA A 135 -23.74 -17.63 -7.40
CA ALA A 135 -23.67 -18.74 -6.47
C ALA A 135 -24.10 -18.30 -5.05
N LEU A 136 -23.60 -17.16 -4.57
CA LEU A 136 -24.05 -16.58 -3.30
C LEU A 136 -25.56 -16.31 -3.26
N THR A 137 -26.16 -15.81 -4.35
CA THR A 137 -27.63 -15.62 -4.40
C THR A 137 -28.42 -16.92 -4.34
N ARG A 138 -27.79 -18.07 -4.63
CA ARG A 138 -28.36 -19.42 -4.46
C ARG A 138 -28.01 -20.06 -3.11
N GLY A 139 -27.33 -19.34 -2.22
CA GLY A 139 -26.86 -19.86 -0.93
C GLY A 139 -25.57 -20.68 -1.02
N GLU A 140 -24.91 -20.70 -2.18
CA GLU A 140 -23.66 -21.44 -2.40
C GLU A 140 -22.44 -20.56 -2.08
N VAL A 141 -21.70 -20.92 -1.03
CA VAL A 141 -20.46 -20.22 -0.67
C VAL A 141 -19.29 -20.84 -1.43
N THR A 142 -18.79 -20.11 -2.44
CA THR A 142 -17.62 -20.50 -3.23
C THR A 142 -16.34 -19.90 -2.66
N THR A 143 -15.18 -20.50 -2.95
CA THR A 143 -13.87 -19.94 -2.57
C THR A 143 -13.67 -18.52 -3.14
N GLY A 144 -14.11 -18.28 -4.37
CA GLY A 144 -14.08 -16.94 -4.98
C GLY A 144 -14.99 -15.94 -4.27
N ALA A 145 -16.16 -16.35 -3.77
CA ALA A 145 -17.01 -15.49 -2.95
C ALA A 145 -16.31 -15.08 -1.63
N VAL A 146 -15.61 -16.02 -0.99
CA VAL A 146 -14.81 -15.74 0.21
C VAL A 146 -13.67 -14.76 -0.11
N LYS A 147 -12.95 -14.94 -1.24
CA LYS A 147 -11.90 -14.00 -1.69
C LYS A 147 -12.45 -12.59 -1.90
N ILE A 148 -13.56 -12.46 -2.63
CA ILE A 148 -14.22 -11.17 -2.87
C ILE A 148 -14.59 -10.50 -1.54
N GLY A 149 -15.19 -11.25 -0.62
CA GLY A 149 -15.54 -10.76 0.71
C GLY A 149 -14.32 -10.30 1.52
N ALA A 150 -13.23 -11.07 1.50
CA ALA A 150 -11.99 -10.76 2.22
C ALA A 150 -11.30 -9.50 1.67
N ILE A 151 -11.20 -9.36 0.34
CA ILE A 151 -10.64 -8.16 -0.30
C ILE A 151 -11.54 -6.95 0.00
N GLY A 152 -12.87 -7.10 -0.13
CA GLY A 152 -13.83 -6.05 0.18
C GLY A 152 -13.77 -5.56 1.62
N ALA A 153 -13.71 -6.50 2.58
CA ALA A 153 -13.58 -6.20 4.00
C ALA A 153 -12.25 -5.50 4.32
N SER A 154 -11.16 -5.93 3.69
CA SER A 154 -9.83 -5.31 3.85
C SER A 154 -9.80 -3.89 3.30
N GLY A 155 -10.39 -3.66 2.12
CA GLY A 155 -10.54 -2.33 1.53
C GLY A 155 -11.39 -1.39 2.39
N LEU A 156 -12.53 -1.87 2.90
CA LEU A 156 -13.38 -1.09 3.81
C LEU A 156 -12.65 -0.76 5.12
N ALA A 157 -11.93 -1.71 5.70
CA ALA A 157 -11.14 -1.48 6.92
C ALA A 157 -10.05 -0.43 6.68
N ALA A 158 -9.34 -0.51 5.55
CA ALA A 158 -8.36 0.49 5.15
C ALA A 158 -8.99 1.89 4.98
N ALA A 159 -10.12 2.00 4.29
CA ALA A 159 -10.85 3.26 4.11
C ALA A 159 -11.30 3.89 5.44
N LEU A 160 -11.85 3.07 6.35
CA LEU A 160 -12.25 3.52 7.68
C LEU A 160 -11.06 4.00 8.51
N LEU A 161 -9.89 3.34 8.39
CA LEU A 161 -8.66 3.78 9.05
C LEU A 161 -8.13 5.09 8.46
N ALA A 162 -8.13 5.23 7.13
CA ALA A 162 -7.68 6.43 6.45
C ALA A 162 -8.50 7.65 6.87
N GLY A 163 -9.84 7.54 6.88
CA GLY A 163 -10.71 8.64 7.28
C GLY A 163 -10.65 9.00 8.77
N ARG A 164 -10.19 8.11 9.66
CA ARG A 164 -9.92 8.45 11.07
C ARG A 164 -8.66 9.28 11.26
N ASN A 165 -7.70 9.17 10.34
CA ASN A 165 -6.40 9.85 10.42
C ASN A 165 -6.40 11.24 9.77
N ALA A 166 -7.47 11.61 9.06
CA ALA A 166 -7.66 12.96 8.53
C ALA A 166 -7.88 13.95 9.69
N GLN A 167 -6.83 14.71 10.05
CA GLN A 167 -6.86 15.68 11.14
C GLN A 167 -7.96 16.73 10.88
N GLY A 168 -8.97 16.78 11.74
CA GLY A 168 -9.88 17.94 11.88
C GLY A 168 -11.23 17.87 11.18
N SER A 169 -11.69 16.71 10.70
CA SER A 169 -13.00 16.61 10.01
C SER A 169 -13.83 15.46 10.57
N SER A 170 -15.15 15.67 10.61
CA SER A 170 -16.20 14.72 10.96
C SER A 170 -15.89 13.31 10.45
N ARG A 171 -16.24 12.27 11.22
CA ARG A 171 -16.13 10.86 10.80
C ARG A 171 -16.55 10.75 9.31
N PRO A 172 -15.75 10.07 8.45
CA PRO A 172 -16.12 9.91 7.06
C PRO A 172 -17.55 9.37 7.00
N SER A 173 -18.38 9.98 6.14
CA SER A 173 -19.71 9.45 5.90
C SER A 173 -19.58 7.97 5.58
N ARG A 174 -20.50 7.14 6.09
CA ARG A 174 -20.51 5.69 5.80
C ARG A 174 -20.47 5.43 4.30
N ILE A 175 -21.07 6.32 3.51
CA ILE A 175 -21.07 6.28 2.05
C ILE A 175 -19.65 6.50 1.51
N GLN A 176 -18.90 7.49 2.00
CA GLN A 176 -17.52 7.75 1.58
C GLN A 176 -16.62 6.54 1.86
N ALA A 177 -16.69 5.99 3.08
CA ALA A 177 -15.90 4.82 3.44
C ALA A 177 -16.25 3.59 2.57
N ALA A 178 -17.53 3.42 2.20
CA ALA A 178 -17.96 2.38 1.30
C ALA A 178 -17.43 2.59 -0.13
N VAL A 179 -17.45 3.82 -0.63
CA VAL A 179 -16.90 4.20 -1.94
C VAL A 179 -15.39 3.95 -1.98
N ASP A 180 -14.64 4.44 -0.99
CA ASP A 180 -13.20 4.25 -0.88
C ASP A 180 -12.82 2.76 -0.75
N GLY A 181 -13.57 2.01 0.07
CA GLY A 181 -13.39 0.57 0.21
C GLY A 181 -13.66 -0.19 -1.10
N ALA A 182 -14.71 0.20 -1.84
CA ALA A 182 -15.01 -0.37 -3.15
C ALA A 182 -13.95 -0.01 -4.20
N LEU A 183 -13.37 1.20 -4.14
CA LEU A 183 -12.25 1.62 -4.97
C LEU A 183 -11.00 0.77 -4.72
N ILE A 184 -10.65 0.52 -3.45
CA ILE A 184 -9.51 -0.33 -3.08
C ILE A 184 -9.74 -1.76 -3.57
N ALA A 185 -10.91 -2.35 -3.28
CA ALA A 185 -11.23 -3.72 -3.70
C ALA A 185 -11.32 -3.86 -5.23
N GLY A 186 -11.90 -2.86 -5.90
CA GLY A 186 -11.97 -2.78 -7.35
C GLY A 186 -10.60 -2.67 -7.99
N SER A 187 -9.69 -1.90 -7.38
CA SER A 187 -8.29 -1.78 -7.82
C SER A 187 -7.55 -3.12 -7.69
N ALA A 188 -7.73 -3.85 -6.59
CA ALA A 188 -7.16 -5.18 -6.43
C ALA A 188 -7.68 -6.16 -7.50
N ASN A 189 -8.99 -6.15 -7.77
CA ASN A 189 -9.58 -6.95 -8.84
C ASN A 189 -9.06 -6.54 -10.23
N LEU A 190 -8.89 -5.24 -10.48
CA LEU A 190 -8.33 -4.73 -11.73
C LEU A 190 -6.87 -5.18 -11.93
N MET A 191 -6.04 -5.13 -10.88
CA MET A 191 -4.67 -5.61 -10.95
C MET A 191 -4.59 -7.11 -11.22
N ASN A 192 -5.47 -7.90 -10.60
CA ASN A 192 -5.61 -9.33 -10.89
C ASN A 192 -6.00 -9.59 -12.36
N LEU A 193 -6.77 -8.69 -13.01
CA LEU A 193 -7.05 -8.78 -14.45
C LEU A 193 -5.86 -8.39 -15.33
N PHE A 194 -4.98 -7.51 -14.86
CA PHE A 194 -3.71 -7.24 -15.52
C PHE A 194 -2.72 -8.38 -15.37
N ASP A 195 -2.89 -9.28 -14.41
CA ASP A 195 -1.99 -10.42 -14.19
C ASP A 195 -2.31 -11.64 -15.08
N LEU A 196 -2.35 -11.43 -16.40
CA LEU A 196 -2.53 -12.52 -17.39
C LEU A 196 -1.29 -12.77 -18.24
N ARG A 197 -0.30 -11.89 -18.16
CA ARG A 197 0.96 -11.97 -18.90
C ARG A 197 2.11 -11.56 -17.97
N PRO A 198 3.28 -12.20 -18.09
CA PRO A 198 4.43 -11.92 -17.23
C PRO A 198 4.74 -10.41 -17.13
N GLY A 199 4.88 -9.92 -15.90
CA GLY A 199 5.24 -8.54 -15.59
C GLY A 199 4.21 -7.47 -15.96
N ARG A 200 3.05 -7.79 -16.54
CA ARG A 200 2.06 -6.77 -16.96
C ARG A 200 1.45 -6.05 -15.76
N ALA A 201 1.11 -6.78 -14.69
CA ALA A 201 0.61 -6.18 -13.46
C ALA A 201 1.66 -5.23 -12.86
N LEU A 202 2.92 -5.65 -12.74
CA LEU A 202 4.02 -4.82 -12.23
C LEU A 202 4.21 -3.52 -13.06
N LYS A 203 4.20 -3.63 -14.40
CA LYS A 203 4.30 -2.47 -15.29
C LYS A 203 3.15 -1.48 -15.08
N VAL A 204 1.90 -1.99 -14.99
CA VAL A 204 0.73 -1.14 -14.73
C VAL A 204 0.84 -0.48 -13.37
N SER A 205 1.19 -1.22 -12.32
CA SER A 205 1.41 -0.69 -10.97
C SER A 205 2.46 0.41 -10.95
N ALA A 206 3.64 0.18 -11.55
CA ALA A 206 4.71 1.16 -11.62
C ALA A 206 4.29 2.44 -12.37
N LEU A 207 3.62 2.29 -13.52
CA LEU A 207 3.16 3.44 -14.31
C LEU A 207 2.07 4.24 -13.59
N THR A 208 1.07 3.58 -13.02
CA THR A 208 -0.01 4.26 -12.28
C THR A 208 0.55 4.95 -11.03
N ALA A 209 1.38 4.27 -10.23
CA ALA A 209 1.97 4.85 -9.03
C ALA A 209 2.97 5.97 -9.35
N GLY A 210 3.77 5.82 -10.42
CA GLY A 210 4.64 6.88 -10.93
C GLY A 210 3.85 8.12 -11.36
N ALA A 211 2.76 7.93 -12.12
CA ALA A 211 1.88 9.03 -12.52
C ALA A 211 1.22 9.71 -11.31
N MET A 212 0.81 8.96 -10.29
CA MET A 212 0.30 9.53 -9.03
C MET A 212 1.36 10.40 -8.36
N SER A 213 2.61 9.93 -8.30
CA SER A 213 3.73 10.68 -7.72
C SER A 213 4.07 11.98 -8.45
N LEU A 214 3.73 12.08 -9.75
CA LEU A 214 3.92 13.28 -10.57
C LEU A 214 2.77 14.29 -10.48
N THR A 215 1.56 13.80 -10.16
CA THR A 215 0.34 14.63 -10.12
C THR A 215 0.10 15.27 -8.76
N THR A 216 0.60 14.66 -7.68
CA THR A 216 0.64 15.27 -6.36
C THR A 216 1.82 16.25 -6.29
N ARG A 217 1.63 17.48 -5.80
CA ARG A 217 2.74 18.43 -5.54
C ARG A 217 3.69 17.97 -4.41
N ARG A 218 3.59 16.71 -4.00
CA ARG A 218 4.34 16.04 -2.94
C ARG A 218 4.67 14.63 -3.42
N TYR A 219 5.90 14.20 -3.18
CA TYR A 219 6.30 12.82 -3.42
C TYR A 219 5.80 11.97 -2.24
N ASP A 220 4.62 11.37 -2.41
CA ASP A 220 3.96 10.62 -1.34
C ASP A 220 4.57 9.23 -1.20
N THR A 221 4.67 8.75 0.05
CA THR A 221 5.38 7.49 0.37
C THR A 221 4.69 6.26 -0.23
N GLU A 222 3.36 6.22 -0.25
CA GLU A 222 2.61 5.05 -0.74
C GLU A 222 2.86 4.76 -2.24
N PRO A 223 2.67 5.71 -3.17
CA PRO A 223 2.96 5.45 -4.57
C PRO A 223 4.46 5.21 -4.83
N ALA A 224 5.37 5.89 -4.12
CA ALA A 224 6.81 5.64 -4.22
C ALA A 224 7.17 4.19 -3.82
N VAL A 225 6.58 3.67 -2.75
CA VAL A 225 6.75 2.27 -2.33
C VAL A 225 6.22 1.29 -3.37
N VAL A 226 5.08 1.58 -4.00
CA VAL A 226 4.53 0.73 -5.08
C VAL A 226 5.43 0.73 -6.31
N VAL A 227 6.02 1.88 -6.68
CA VAL A 227 7.04 1.95 -7.74
C VAL A 227 8.23 1.08 -7.38
N GLY A 228 8.80 1.26 -6.19
CA GLY A 228 9.96 0.49 -5.72
C GLY A 228 9.70 -1.01 -5.71
N ALA A 229 8.60 -1.45 -5.10
CA ALA A 229 8.21 -2.86 -5.06
C ALA A 229 8.02 -3.42 -6.48
N SER A 230 7.36 -2.66 -7.37
CA SER A 230 7.14 -3.11 -8.76
C SER A 230 8.46 -3.28 -9.51
N LEU A 231 9.37 -2.30 -9.42
CA LEU A 231 10.67 -2.35 -10.07
C LEU A 231 11.56 -3.45 -9.50
N GLY A 232 11.57 -3.66 -8.18
CA GLY A 232 12.36 -4.73 -7.55
C GLY A 232 11.87 -6.14 -7.87
N LEU A 233 10.60 -6.29 -8.27
CA LEU A 233 10.04 -7.56 -8.74
C LEU A 233 10.17 -7.76 -10.25
N MET A 234 10.37 -6.69 -11.02
CA MET A 234 10.69 -6.81 -12.43
C MET A 234 12.09 -7.40 -12.54
N ARG A 235 12.17 -8.68 -12.89
CA ARG A 235 13.43 -9.31 -13.25
C ARG A 235 13.90 -8.73 -14.58
N ASP A 236 15.21 -8.47 -14.67
CA ASP A 236 15.89 -8.23 -15.93
C ASP A 236 15.94 -9.57 -16.68
N ASP A 237 14.84 -9.90 -17.38
CA ASP A 237 14.76 -11.04 -18.29
C ASP A 237 15.45 -10.73 -19.64
#